data_AF-A0A524GHL9-F1
#
_entry.id   AF-A0A524GHL9-F1
#
_cell.length_a   1.000
_cell.length_b   1.000
_cell.length_c   1.000
_cell.angle_alpha   90.00
_cell.angle_beta   90.00
_cell.angle_gamma   90.00
#
_symmetry.space_group_name_H-M   'P 1'
#
loop_
_entity.id
_entity.type
_entity.pdbx_description
1 polymer ?
#
loop_
_entity_poly.entity_id
_entity_poly.type
_entity_poly.pdbx_seq_one_letter_code
_entity_poly.pdbx_strand_id
1 'polypeptide(L)' 'MKCPLFGLEVPESEVQECFICHAVFCQYCGMHDYGRTFCSARCRGFFFWGDGDNDEKDY' A
#
# COMPACT_ATOMS: atom_id res chain seq x y z
N MET A 1 -13.83 -9.85 0.91
CA MET A 1 -13.33 -9.10 2.10
C MET A 1 -14.13 -7.80 2.27
N LYS A 2 -14.27 -7.22 3.46
CA LYS A 2 -14.95 -5.90 3.61
C LYS A 2 -13.93 -4.76 3.53
N CYS A 3 -13.96 -3.88 2.52
CA CYS A 3 -13.01 -2.74 2.46
C CYS A 3 -13.38 -1.73 3.56
N PRO A 4 -12.41 -1.33 4.40
CA PRO A 4 -12.68 -0.47 5.55
C PRO A 4 -13.09 0.95 5.16
N LEU A 5 -12.73 1.41 3.96
CA LEU A 5 -13.08 2.77 3.49
C LEU A 5 -14.53 2.87 3.05
N PHE A 6 -15.05 1.86 2.36
CA PHE A 6 -16.39 1.90 1.78
C PHE A 6 -17.42 1.07 2.57
N GLY A 7 -16.96 0.16 3.44
CA GLY A 7 -17.83 -0.76 4.15
C GLY A 7 -18.51 -1.80 3.24
N LEU A 8 -18.13 -1.86 1.97
CA LEU A 8 -18.66 -2.77 0.97
C LEU A 8 -17.90 -4.10 0.99
N GLU A 9 -18.62 -5.17 0.65
CA GLU A 9 -18.01 -6.46 0.38
C GLU A 9 -17.35 -6.43 -1.00
N VAL A 10 -16.04 -6.67 -1.02
CA VAL A 10 -15.22 -6.68 -2.22
C VAL A 10 -15.03 -8.13 -2.67
N PRO A 11 -15.31 -8.45 -3.94
CA PRO A 11 -15.10 -9.77 -4.51
C PRO A 11 -13.60 -10.11 -4.57
N GLU A 12 -13.26 -11.40 -4.42
CA GLU A 12 -11.86 -11.85 -4.35
C GLU A 12 -11.02 -11.47 -5.57
N SER A 13 -11.64 -11.35 -6.76
CA SER A 13 -10.98 -10.90 -7.98
C SER A 13 -10.46 -9.46 -7.94
N GLU A 14 -10.95 -8.64 -7.00
CA GLU A 14 -10.60 -7.23 -6.84
C GLU A 14 -9.72 -6.97 -5.61
N VAL A 15 -9.28 -8.05 -4.98
CA VAL A 15 -8.38 -8.06 -3.84
C VAL A 15 -6.95 -8.28 -4.33
N GLN A 16 -6.01 -7.53 -3.77
CA GLN A 16 -4.61 -7.60 -4.09
C GLN A 16 -3.78 -7.73 -2.81
N GLU A 17 -2.60 -8.32 -2.93
CA GLU A 17 -1.61 -8.40 -1.86
C GLU A 17 -0.50 -7.37 -2.12
N CYS A 18 -0.14 -6.60 -1.10
CA CYS A 18 0.93 -5.62 -1.23
C CYS A 18 2.29 -6.32 -1.24
N PHE A 19 3.06 -6.16 -2.32
CA PHE A 19 4.39 -6.73 -2.45
C PHE A 19 5.46 -6.13 -1.51
N ILE A 20 5.14 -5.08 -0.73
CA ILE A 20 6.04 -4.47 0.26
C ILE A 20 5.80 -5.05 1.66
N CYS A 21 4.54 -5.16 2.09
CA CYS A 21 4.19 -5.51 3.47
C CYS A 21 3.28 -6.74 3.59
N HIS A 22 2.94 -7.38 2.46
CA HIS A 22 2.04 -8.53 2.37
C HIS A 22 0.62 -8.30 2.92
N ALA A 23 0.24 -7.04 3.18
CA ALA A 23 -1.11 -6.70 3.56
C ALA A 23 -2.07 -6.88 2.38
N VAL A 24 -3.21 -7.49 2.67
CA VAL A 24 -4.32 -7.66 1.71
C VAL A 24 -5.14 -6.38 1.67
N PHE A 25 -5.38 -5.83 0.49
CA PHE A 25 -6.15 -4.61 0.27
C PHE A 25 -7.00 -4.73 -1.00
N CYS A 26 -8.08 -3.96 -1.13
CA CYS A 26 -8.83 -3.94 -2.38
C CYS A 26 -8.27 -2.89 -3.35
N GLN A 27 -8.47 -3.11 -4.65
CA GLN A 27 -8.05 -2.20 -5.70
C GLN A 27 -8.54 -0.75 -5.50
N TYR A 28 -9.72 -0.55 -4.90
CA TYR A 28 -10.29 0.77 -4.64
C TYR A 28 -9.65 1.50 -3.45
N CYS A 29 -9.25 0.72 -2.44
CA CYS A 29 -8.54 1.19 -1.26
C CYS A 29 -7.05 1.45 -1.62
N GLY A 30 -6.55 0.94 -2.76
CA GLY A 30 -5.16 1.01 -3.19
C GLY A 30 -4.76 2.29 -3.92
N MET A 31 -3.50 2.69 -3.76
CA MET A 31 -2.93 3.83 -4.48
C MET A 31 -2.19 3.37 -5.72
N HIS A 32 -2.44 4.02 -6.85
CA HIS A 32 -1.83 3.69 -8.14
C HIS A 32 -0.73 4.71 -8.47
N ASP A 33 0.49 4.23 -8.67
CA ASP A 33 1.62 5.08 -9.03
C ASP A 33 2.65 4.29 -9.86
N TYR A 34 3.22 4.91 -10.89
CA TYR A 34 4.19 4.28 -11.81
C TYR A 34 3.82 2.85 -12.28
N GLY A 35 2.54 2.61 -12.59
CA GLY A 35 2.06 1.31 -13.07
C GLY A 35 1.99 0.22 -11.99
N ARG A 36 2.09 0.58 -10.71
CA ARG A 36 1.96 -0.34 -9.57
C ARG A 36 0.86 0.13 -8.63
N THR A 37 0.32 -0.82 -7.87
CA THR A 37 -0.69 -0.55 -6.84
C THR A 37 -0.11 -0.84 -5.45
N PHE A 38 -0.31 0.08 -4.52
CA PHE A 38 0.19 0.03 -3.15
C PHE A 38 -0.97 0.05 -2.15
N CYS A 39 -0.85 -0.71 -1.05
CA CYS A 39 -1.88 -0.68 -0.01
C CYS A 39 -1.94 0.63 0.78
N SER A 40 -0.87 1.45 0.74
CA SER A 40 -0.78 2.69 1.52
C SER A 40 0.27 3.66 1.00
N ALA A 41 0.16 4.93 1.41
CA ALA A 41 1.19 5.96 1.19
C ALA A 41 2.56 5.59 1.73
N ARG A 42 2.60 4.88 2.87
CA ARG A 42 3.84 4.38 3.45
C ARG A 42 4.52 3.36 2.55
N CYS A 43 3.81 2.34 2.05
CA CYS A 43 4.40 1.34 1.16
C CYS A 43 4.81 1.92 -0.19
N ARG A 44 4.06 2.89 -0.71
CA ARG A 44 4.48 3.66 -1.90
C ARG A 44 5.79 4.41 -1.61
N GLY A 45 5.85 5.15 -0.51
CA GLY A 45 7.04 5.90 -0.10
C GLY A 45 8.25 4.98 0.05
N PHE A 46 8.06 3.85 0.72
CA PHE A 46 9.09 2.82 0.91
C PHE A 46 9.63 2.30 -0.43
N PHE A 47 8.77 2.09 -1.43
CA PHE A 47 9.21 1.63 -2.75
C PHE A 47 10.08 2.66 -3.49
N PHE A 48 9.77 3.96 -3.38
CA PHE A 48 10.53 5.00 -4.08
C PHE A 48 11.76 5.49 -3.32
N TRP A 49 11.71 5.48 -1.99
CA TRP A 49 12.71 6.13 -1.15
C TRP A 49 13.38 5.20 -0.12
N GLY A 50 12.94 3.94 -0.02
CA GLY A 50 13.38 2.99 1.01
C GLY A 50 12.65 3.16 2.35
N ASP A 51 12.95 2.30 3.34
CA ASP A 51 12.73 2.67 4.74
C ASP A 51 13.67 3.84 4.98
N GLY A 52 13.16 4.99 5.39
CA GLY A 52 14.00 6.15 5.66
C GLY A 52 14.93 5.88 6.85
N ASP A 53 15.98 5.08 6.66
CA ASP A 53 17.15 5.00 7.52
C ASP A 53 18.08 6.16 7.13
N ASN A 54 17.53 7.36 7.19
CA ASN A 54 18.32 8.57 7.27
C ASN A 54 17.93 9.30 8.56
N ASP A 55 18.10 8.60 9.68
CA ASP A 55 18.35 9.22 10.98
C ASP A 55 19.78 9.78 10.98
N GLU A 56 20.14 10.59 9.96
CA GLU A 56 21.33 11.45 10.00
C GLU A 56 20.99 12.61 10.94
N LYS A 57 20.88 12.28 12.23
CA LYS A 57 21.28 13.19 13.30
C LYS A 57 22.79 13.11 13.40
N ASP A 58 23.49 13.83 12.54
CA ASP A 58 24.88 14.21 12.83
C ASP A 58 24.95 15.73 12.98
N TYR A 59 24.89 16.13 14.25
CA TYR A 59 25.33 17.36 14.93
C TYR A 59 25.42 18.69 14.16
#